data_AF-A8PS33-F1
#
_entry.id   AF-A8PS33-F1
#
_cell.length_a   1.000
_cell.length_b   1.000
_cell.length_c   1.000
_cell.angle_alpha   90.00
_cell.angle_beta   90.00
_cell.angle_gamma   90.00
#
_symmetry.space_group_name_H-M   'P 1'
#
loop_
_entity.id
_entity.type
_entity.pdbx_description
1 polymer ?
#
loop_
_entity_poly.entity_id
_entity_poly.type
_entity_poly.pdbx_seq_one_letter_code
_entity_poly.pdbx_strand_id
1 'polypeptide(L)'
;MLAQAQECFWQKAVMDSLKATTIAKLAQSVSDLYATCAQYIASASLPSDWSRHIECKRWHFAAAASYRKSCDDLDHRRHADELGRLMLASTSVHRAQTCVSRTMLPAVTRDLQSLQQVIQTNLRRAEKDNELIYLEAPTHAASLPEIGSALLAKDLCPSQLRAPLAYLKAQASSTMPIWFGRLVTYGIDVAVRLYEDRKTQFLQHDLEASVMELNEALSKALASMHTHSLLQRLATPHRVPPKWFEYVTHIRTCEVSELYERLEMMDETSQTCHALFNQLKTYAAKHPHETWTHVLDEYDHTLMQAASSDAQILTKLHSVEDLLKTMERGQMALHEWAMPVLHALDQVYTAHTGEIRMLRVQVEQLEDAVKERQALVLRARAEAESDDIGERLMQAARERHLGETSATEASMVDPAELQDVMDEAFQRYTVYVQELQASASLQEDRIRQMQHDQTCLLRSADLAQALDAQALAWDQVESAYTTWEALQHNMEEGTAFYNKLYDMLRRLADNNGLENA
;
A
#
# COMPACT_ATOMS: atom_id res chain seq x y z
N MET A 1 -37.05 39.43 22.13
CA MET A 1 -37.85 39.23 20.90
C MET A 1 -39.20 38.57 21.19
N LEU A 2 -39.28 37.34 21.70
CA LEU A 2 -40.57 36.69 22.00
C LEU A 2 -41.48 37.53 22.93
N ALA A 3 -40.91 38.11 23.99
CA ALA A 3 -41.62 39.02 24.90
C ALA A 3 -42.19 40.27 24.19
N GLN A 4 -41.44 40.86 23.26
CA GLN A 4 -41.87 42.03 22.48
C GLN A 4 -42.97 41.66 21.46
N ALA A 5 -42.92 40.45 20.88
CA ALA A 5 -43.98 39.95 20.02
C ALA A 5 -45.29 39.75 20.82
N GLN A 6 -45.19 39.19 22.02
CA GLN A 6 -46.33 39.05 22.93
C GLN A 6 -46.88 40.42 23.36
N GLU A 7 -46.00 41.42 23.57
CA GLU A 7 -46.39 42.82 23.82
C GLU A 7 -47.19 43.40 22.66
N CYS A 8 -46.82 43.13 21.40
CA CYS A 8 -47.60 43.59 20.25
C CYS A 8 -49.02 43.00 20.24
N PHE A 9 -49.17 41.73 20.60
CA PHE A 9 -50.50 41.11 20.75
C PHE A 9 -51.31 41.71 21.88
N TRP A 10 -50.67 42.05 23.01
CA TRP A 10 -51.32 42.78 24.09
C TRP A 10 -51.78 44.18 23.66
N GLN A 11 -50.91 44.94 22.96
CA GLN A 11 -51.27 46.27 22.44
C GLN A 11 -52.46 46.18 21.49
N LYS A 12 -52.47 45.20 20.59
CA LYS A 12 -53.61 44.92 19.72
C LYS A 12 -54.88 44.61 20.51
N ALA A 13 -54.80 43.76 21.54
CA ALA A 13 -55.94 43.43 22.40
C ALA A 13 -56.51 44.65 23.14
N VAL A 14 -55.65 45.61 23.51
CA VAL A 14 -56.06 46.90 24.10
C VAL A 14 -56.74 47.79 23.05
N MET A 15 -56.19 47.90 21.84
CA MET A 15 -56.79 48.67 20.75
C MET A 15 -58.15 48.11 20.32
N ASP A 16 -58.27 46.79 20.22
CA ASP A 16 -59.49 46.06 19.86
C ASP A 16 -60.52 46.06 21.01
N SER A 17 -60.21 46.70 22.15
CA SER A 17 -61.09 46.82 23.33
C SER A 17 -61.64 45.48 23.83
N LEU A 18 -60.78 44.45 23.86
CA LEU A 18 -61.15 43.12 24.37
C LEU A 18 -61.49 43.15 25.87
N LYS A 19 -62.12 42.07 26.37
CA LYS A 19 -62.50 41.95 27.79
C LYS A 19 -61.29 42.15 28.71
N ALA A 20 -61.49 42.88 29.81
CA ALA A 20 -60.48 43.17 30.82
C ALA A 20 -59.73 41.91 31.30
N THR A 21 -60.43 40.80 31.50
CA THR A 21 -59.84 39.50 31.84
C THR A 21 -58.83 39.00 30.80
N THR A 22 -59.12 39.13 29.51
CA THR A 22 -58.23 38.67 28.42
C THR A 22 -56.98 39.54 28.31
N ILE A 23 -57.15 40.86 28.44
CA ILE A 23 -56.04 41.82 28.44
C ILE A 23 -55.14 41.58 29.66
N ALA A 24 -55.72 41.26 30.82
CA ALA A 24 -54.96 40.93 32.02
C ALA A 24 -54.11 39.67 31.83
N LYS A 25 -54.67 38.61 31.24
CA LYS A 25 -53.95 37.36 30.96
C LYS A 25 -52.79 37.55 29.96
N LEU A 26 -53.00 38.39 28.94
CA LEU A 26 -51.96 38.76 27.99
C LEU A 26 -50.86 39.60 28.66
N ALA A 27 -51.22 40.61 29.45
CA ALA A 27 -50.25 41.43 30.18
C ALA A 27 -49.40 40.60 31.16
N GLN A 28 -50.02 39.64 31.84
CA GLN A 28 -49.33 38.73 32.75
C GLN A 28 -48.29 37.89 31.97
N SER A 29 -48.68 37.30 30.85
CA SER A 29 -47.74 36.53 30.01
C SER A 29 -46.55 37.37 29.50
N VAL A 30 -46.76 38.65 29.20
CA VAL A 30 -45.67 39.57 28.81
C VAL A 30 -44.74 39.82 29.98
N SER A 31 -45.28 40.05 31.18
CA SER A 31 -44.48 40.23 32.40
C SER A 31 -43.66 39.00 32.72
N ASP A 32 -44.25 37.80 32.62
CA ASP A 32 -43.57 36.53 32.86
C ASP A 32 -42.41 36.33 31.86
N LEU A 33 -42.64 36.60 30.57
CA LEU A 33 -41.60 36.53 29.56
C LEU A 33 -40.46 37.53 29.83
N TYR A 34 -40.76 38.78 30.20
CA TYR A 34 -39.70 39.73 30.58
C TYR A 34 -39.01 39.34 31.91
N ALA A 35 -39.70 38.67 32.84
CA ALA A 35 -39.11 38.14 34.06
C ALA A 35 -38.11 37.03 33.76
N THR A 36 -38.44 36.11 32.86
CA THR A 36 -37.47 35.10 32.38
C THR A 36 -36.29 35.77 31.68
N CYS A 37 -36.50 36.76 30.81
CA CYS A 37 -35.41 37.52 30.19
C CYS A 37 -34.50 38.21 31.22
N ALA A 38 -35.07 38.78 32.29
CA ALA A 38 -34.31 39.46 33.35
C ALA A 38 -33.42 38.50 34.15
N GLN A 39 -33.78 37.22 34.26
CA GLN A 39 -32.93 36.22 34.93
C GLN A 39 -31.68 35.89 34.11
N TYR A 40 -31.83 35.81 32.78
CA TYR A 40 -30.73 35.45 31.88
C TYR A 40 -29.87 36.64 31.44
N ILE A 41 -30.35 37.88 31.57
CA ILE A 41 -29.61 39.06 31.06
C ILE A 41 -28.27 39.29 31.77
N ALA A 42 -28.15 38.92 33.05
CA ALA A 42 -26.89 39.05 33.80
C ALA A 42 -25.78 38.16 33.21
N SER A 43 -26.15 37.05 32.56
CA SER A 43 -25.22 36.14 31.88
C SER A 43 -24.97 36.51 30.42
N ALA A 44 -25.77 37.42 29.85
CA ALA A 44 -25.68 37.79 28.44
C ALA A 44 -24.84 39.06 28.26
N SER A 45 -23.97 39.08 27.24
CA SER A 45 -23.17 40.26 26.86
C SER A 45 -24.00 41.34 26.13
N LEU A 46 -25.12 41.76 26.70
CA LEU A 46 -25.97 42.81 26.16
C LEU A 46 -25.57 44.19 26.71
N PRO A 47 -25.81 45.30 25.98
CA PRO A 47 -25.55 46.64 26.49
C PRO A 47 -26.29 46.89 27.81
N SER A 48 -25.65 47.57 28.76
CA SER A 48 -26.13 47.73 30.14
C SER A 48 -27.53 48.38 30.25
N ASP A 49 -27.93 49.17 29.26
CA ASP A 49 -29.27 49.77 29.18
C ASP A 49 -30.41 48.76 28.98
N TRP A 50 -30.13 47.58 28.42
CA TRP A 50 -31.15 46.54 28.20
C TRP A 50 -31.62 45.88 29.48
N SER A 51 -30.78 45.79 30.51
CA SER A 51 -31.16 45.27 31.83
C SER A 51 -32.28 46.12 32.45
N ARG A 52 -32.03 47.43 32.58
CA ARG A 52 -33.02 48.44 33.00
C ARG A 52 -34.24 48.48 32.06
N HIS A 53 -33.96 48.36 30.75
CA HIS A 53 -34.84 47.95 29.67
C HIS A 53 -36.01 47.06 30.10
N ILE A 54 -35.59 45.82 30.31
CA ILE A 54 -36.40 44.62 30.54
C ILE A 54 -37.03 44.64 31.93
N GLU A 55 -36.30 45.10 32.95
CA GLU A 55 -36.86 45.21 34.31
C GLU A 55 -38.01 46.21 34.38
N CYS A 56 -37.88 47.37 33.73
CA CYS A 56 -38.94 48.37 33.66
C CYS A 56 -40.18 47.81 32.94
N LYS A 57 -39.99 47.14 31.79
CA LYS A 57 -41.06 46.49 31.03
C LYS A 57 -41.75 45.38 31.83
N ARG A 58 -40.98 44.53 32.55
CA ARG A 58 -41.53 43.50 33.44
C ARG A 58 -42.50 44.09 34.45
N TRP A 59 -42.06 45.12 35.19
CA TRP A 59 -42.87 45.75 36.23
C TRP A 59 -44.04 46.57 35.68
N HIS A 60 -43.85 47.22 34.53
CA HIS A 60 -44.93 47.91 33.81
C HIS A 60 -46.05 46.94 33.43
N PHE A 61 -45.72 45.79 32.86
CA PHE A 61 -46.73 44.79 32.46
C PHE A 61 -47.34 44.04 33.66
N ALA A 62 -46.59 43.84 34.75
CA ALA A 62 -47.15 43.33 36.02
C ALA A 62 -48.22 44.30 36.59
N ALA A 63 -47.94 45.61 36.54
CA ALA A 63 -48.90 46.62 36.93
C ALA A 63 -50.12 46.67 35.99
N ALA A 64 -49.89 46.59 34.67
CA ALA A 64 -50.96 46.58 33.69
C ALA A 64 -51.87 45.34 33.84
N ALA A 65 -51.30 44.16 34.13
CA ALA A 65 -52.06 42.94 34.40
C ALA A 65 -52.95 43.09 35.63
N SER A 66 -52.37 43.60 36.73
CA SER A 66 -53.05 43.80 38.00
C SER A 66 -54.17 44.84 37.90
N TYR A 67 -53.92 45.94 37.19
CA TYR A 67 -54.92 46.98 36.91
C TYR A 67 -56.09 46.48 36.05
N ARG A 68 -55.79 45.74 34.97
CA ARG A 68 -56.85 45.19 34.11
C ARG A 68 -57.67 44.12 34.84
N LYS A 69 -57.03 43.34 35.72
CA LYS A 69 -57.75 42.40 36.58
C LYS A 69 -58.58 43.10 37.66
N SER A 70 -58.14 44.24 38.21
CA SER A 70 -58.97 45.01 39.15
C SER A 70 -60.23 45.57 38.49
N CYS A 71 -60.17 45.93 37.20
CA CYS A 71 -61.36 46.32 36.43
C CYS A 71 -62.35 45.14 36.29
N ASP A 72 -61.85 43.93 36.07
CA ASP A 72 -62.66 42.71 36.04
C ASP A 72 -63.26 42.40 37.43
N ASP A 73 -62.51 42.59 38.51
CA ASP A 73 -63.01 42.40 39.88
C ASP A 73 -64.10 43.45 40.24
N LEU A 74 -63.95 44.70 39.78
CA LEU A 74 -64.98 45.75 39.89
C LEU A 74 -66.27 45.35 39.16
N ASP A 75 -66.17 44.83 37.93
CA ASP A 75 -67.34 44.36 37.16
C ASP A 75 -68.10 43.24 37.88
N HIS A 76 -67.38 42.41 38.65
CA HIS A 76 -67.95 41.31 39.46
C HIS A 76 -68.27 41.70 40.91
N ARG A 77 -68.18 42.99 41.27
CA ARG A 77 -68.46 43.53 42.62
C ARG A 77 -67.58 42.93 43.74
N ARG A 78 -66.34 42.56 43.43
CA ARG A 78 -65.35 42.10 44.43
C ARG A 78 -64.45 43.26 44.84
N HIS A 79 -64.97 44.14 45.69
CA HIS A 79 -64.33 45.41 46.04
C HIS A 79 -63.07 45.24 46.91
N ALA A 80 -63.04 44.28 47.83
CA ALA A 80 -61.83 43.92 48.57
C ALA A 80 -60.66 43.46 47.66
N ASP A 81 -60.96 42.65 46.64
CA ASP A 81 -59.97 42.16 45.66
C ASP A 81 -59.51 43.27 44.71
N GLU A 82 -60.44 44.13 44.28
CA GLU A 82 -60.14 45.32 43.48
C GLU A 82 -59.11 46.23 44.18
N LEU A 83 -59.37 46.58 45.44
CA LEU A 83 -58.48 47.43 46.23
C LEU A 83 -57.10 46.78 46.43
N GLY A 84 -57.07 45.48 46.77
CA GLY A 84 -55.84 44.71 46.90
C GLY A 84 -55.00 44.69 45.62
N ARG A 85 -55.64 44.52 44.44
CA ARG A 85 -54.95 44.54 43.14
C ARG A 85 -54.49 45.93 42.73
N LEU A 86 -55.25 46.98 43.03
CA LEU A 86 -54.84 48.37 42.77
C LEU A 86 -53.64 48.77 43.64
N MET A 87 -53.59 48.34 44.90
CA MET A 87 -52.42 48.52 45.77
C MET A 87 -51.18 47.79 45.21
N LEU A 88 -51.34 46.54 44.76
CA LEU A 88 -50.27 45.77 44.13
C LEU A 88 -49.81 46.38 42.79
N ALA A 89 -50.75 46.90 41.98
CA ALA A 89 -50.44 47.63 40.75
C ALA A 89 -49.65 48.91 41.07
N SER A 90 -50.00 49.66 42.11
CA SER A 90 -49.28 50.88 42.52
C SER A 90 -47.83 50.60 42.94
N THR A 91 -47.61 49.51 43.68
CA THR A 91 -46.26 49.09 44.11
C THR A 91 -45.44 48.63 42.91
N SER A 92 -46.06 47.92 41.97
CA SER A 92 -45.41 47.46 40.74
C SER A 92 -45.04 48.64 39.83
N VAL A 93 -45.89 49.66 39.69
CA VAL A 93 -45.55 50.90 38.96
C VAL A 93 -44.42 51.66 39.64
N HIS A 94 -44.42 51.76 40.97
CA HIS A 94 -43.35 52.44 41.68
C HIS A 94 -41.98 51.75 41.45
N ARG A 95 -41.96 50.42 41.45
CA ARG A 95 -40.77 49.62 41.07
C ARG A 95 -40.36 49.81 39.61
N ALA A 96 -41.32 49.97 38.70
CA ALA A 96 -41.02 50.28 37.30
C ALA A 96 -40.36 51.66 37.15
N GLN A 97 -40.74 52.64 37.99
CA GLN A 97 -40.21 54.00 37.98
C GLN A 97 -38.77 54.09 38.45
N THR A 98 -38.38 53.28 39.45
CA THR A 98 -36.99 53.22 39.92
C THR A 98 -36.03 52.68 38.85
N CYS A 99 -36.54 51.94 37.86
CA CYS A 99 -35.76 51.41 36.74
C CYS A 99 -35.64 52.39 35.54
N VAL A 100 -36.32 53.54 35.58
CA VAL A 100 -36.29 54.51 34.47
C VAL A 100 -34.94 55.21 34.42
N SER A 101 -34.35 55.24 33.22
CA SER A 101 -33.06 55.91 32.95
C SER A 101 -33.19 56.89 31.79
N ARG A 102 -32.26 57.84 31.71
CA ARG A 102 -32.17 58.86 30.64
C ARG A 102 -32.01 58.25 29.23
N THR A 103 -31.52 57.01 29.14
CA THR A 103 -31.28 56.28 27.90
C THR A 103 -32.50 55.50 27.40
N MET A 104 -33.61 55.48 28.14
CA MET A 104 -34.82 54.74 27.76
C MET A 104 -35.68 55.54 26.76
N LEU A 105 -36.36 54.81 25.87
CA LEU A 105 -37.28 55.39 24.88
C LEU A 105 -38.38 56.26 25.54
N PRO A 106 -38.57 57.52 25.10
CA PRO A 106 -39.57 58.43 25.67
C PRO A 106 -41.02 57.91 25.61
N ALA A 107 -41.32 57.00 24.68
CA ALA A 107 -42.62 56.35 24.60
C ALA A 107 -42.92 55.49 25.84
N VAL A 108 -41.96 54.66 26.28
CA VAL A 108 -42.11 53.76 27.43
C VAL A 108 -42.31 54.56 28.72
N THR A 109 -41.59 55.67 28.88
CA THR A 109 -41.72 56.55 30.03
C THR A 109 -43.08 57.25 30.07
N ARG A 110 -43.58 57.73 28.91
CA ARG A 110 -44.93 58.31 28.81
C ARG A 110 -46.02 57.28 29.09
N ASP A 111 -45.90 56.08 28.56
CA ASP A 111 -46.86 55.00 28.79
C ASP A 111 -46.90 54.63 30.29
N LEU A 112 -45.74 54.54 30.95
CA LEU A 112 -45.67 54.30 32.39
C LEU A 112 -46.30 55.43 33.23
N GLN A 113 -46.06 56.69 32.86
CA GLN A 113 -46.68 57.84 33.51
C GLN A 113 -48.21 57.84 33.34
N SER A 114 -48.70 57.52 32.14
CA SER A 114 -50.14 57.41 31.87
C SER A 114 -50.79 56.30 32.71
N LEU A 115 -50.14 55.12 32.79
CA LEU A 115 -50.61 54.01 33.60
C LEU A 115 -50.60 54.36 35.10
N GLN A 116 -49.59 55.09 35.58
CA GLN A 116 -49.54 55.56 36.96
C GLN A 116 -50.72 56.47 37.29
N GLN A 117 -51.00 57.46 36.45
CA GLN A 117 -52.11 58.38 36.66
C GLN A 117 -53.44 57.63 36.72
N VAL A 118 -53.66 56.69 35.79
CA VAL A 118 -54.86 55.85 35.76
C VAL A 118 -54.99 54.99 37.02
N ILE A 119 -53.92 54.37 37.49
CA ILE A 119 -53.94 53.56 38.72
C ILE A 119 -54.21 54.43 39.94
N GLN A 120 -53.57 55.61 40.07
CA GLN A 120 -53.80 56.50 41.21
C GLN A 120 -55.23 57.05 41.26
N THR A 121 -55.81 57.40 40.12
CA THR A 121 -57.21 57.86 40.06
C THR A 121 -58.17 56.75 40.47
N ASN A 122 -57.97 55.52 39.98
CA ASN A 122 -58.82 54.39 40.34
C ASN A 122 -58.62 53.93 41.79
N LEU A 123 -57.38 53.98 42.31
CA LEU A 123 -57.09 53.70 43.72
C LEU A 123 -57.83 54.68 44.64
N ARG A 124 -57.70 56.00 44.41
CA ARG A 124 -58.41 57.01 45.22
C ARG A 124 -59.93 56.86 45.16
N ARG A 125 -60.46 56.47 43.99
CA ARG A 125 -61.89 56.16 43.84
C ARG A 125 -62.27 54.95 44.69
N ALA A 126 -61.56 53.83 44.53
CA ALA A 126 -61.84 52.59 45.24
C ALA A 126 -61.67 52.74 46.76
N GLU A 127 -60.65 53.46 47.24
CA GLU A 127 -60.44 53.79 48.65
C GLU A 127 -61.62 54.59 49.21
N LYS A 128 -62.03 55.66 48.52
CA LYS A 128 -63.16 56.50 48.93
C LYS A 128 -64.48 55.73 48.95
N ASP A 129 -64.75 54.93 47.92
CA ASP A 129 -65.98 54.14 47.84
C ASP A 129 -65.98 53.04 48.91
N ASN A 130 -64.83 52.42 49.20
CA ASN A 130 -64.71 51.41 50.26
C ASN A 130 -64.84 52.01 51.67
N GLU A 131 -64.31 53.21 51.93
CA GLU A 131 -64.45 53.91 53.21
C GLU A 131 -65.88 54.40 53.48
N LEU A 132 -66.65 54.70 52.43
CA LEU A 132 -68.00 55.27 52.56
C LEU A 132 -69.13 54.25 52.40
N ILE A 133 -68.93 53.19 51.61
CA ILE A 133 -70.01 52.31 51.14
C ILE A 133 -69.77 50.84 51.52
N TYR A 134 -68.62 50.28 51.14
CA TYR A 134 -68.42 48.82 51.21
C TYR A 134 -67.82 48.32 52.54
N LEU A 135 -66.90 49.08 53.13
CA LEU A 135 -66.25 48.80 54.41
C LEU A 135 -65.60 47.40 54.49
N GLU A 136 -65.10 46.88 53.37
CA GLU A 136 -64.41 45.60 53.31
C GLU A 136 -62.91 45.77 53.58
N ALA A 137 -62.30 44.82 54.29
CA ALA A 137 -60.85 44.81 54.46
C ALA A 137 -60.16 44.48 53.12
N PRO A 138 -59.11 45.21 52.70
CA PRO A 138 -58.42 44.93 51.44
C PRO A 138 -57.82 43.53 51.47
N THR A 139 -58.03 42.76 50.39
CA THR A 139 -57.44 41.43 50.25
C THR A 139 -55.91 41.57 50.18
N HIS A 140 -55.21 40.85 51.05
CA HIS A 140 -53.74 40.87 51.06
C HIS A 140 -53.17 40.30 49.75
N ALA A 141 -52.01 40.79 49.30
CA ALA A 141 -51.41 40.40 48.02
C ALA A 141 -51.25 38.88 47.85
N ALA A 142 -50.99 38.16 48.94
CA ALA A 142 -50.82 36.70 48.96
C ALA A 142 -52.13 35.89 48.88
N SER A 143 -53.27 36.50 49.20
CA SER A 143 -54.60 35.84 49.17
C SER A 143 -55.41 36.18 47.92
N LEU A 144 -54.84 36.97 46.99
CA LEU A 144 -55.48 37.32 45.73
C LEU A 144 -55.47 36.15 44.75
N PRO A 145 -56.56 35.90 44.00
CA PRO A 145 -56.57 34.90 42.93
C PRO A 145 -55.51 35.21 41.87
N GLU A 146 -54.76 34.18 41.46
CA GLU A 146 -53.73 34.31 40.42
C GLU A 146 -54.31 34.76 39.07
N ILE A 147 -53.53 35.55 38.33
CA ILE A 147 -53.88 35.96 36.97
C ILE A 147 -53.38 34.87 36.04
N GLY A 148 -54.28 34.20 35.32
CA GLY A 148 -53.87 33.20 34.32
C GLY A 148 -52.99 33.83 33.22
N SER A 149 -52.05 33.07 32.65
CA SER A 149 -51.22 33.52 31.54
C SER A 149 -51.73 32.98 30.21
N ALA A 150 -51.62 33.76 29.13
CA ALA A 150 -52.01 33.35 27.78
C ALA A 150 -50.94 33.73 26.76
N LEU A 151 -50.21 32.75 26.22
CA LEU A 151 -49.16 32.97 25.21
C LEU A 151 -49.72 32.85 23.79
N LEU A 152 -49.51 33.89 22.98
CA LEU A 152 -49.93 33.94 21.57
C LEU A 152 -48.72 33.96 20.62
N ALA A 153 -47.60 34.52 21.06
CA ALA A 153 -46.35 34.50 20.32
C ALA A 153 -45.68 33.12 20.42
N LYS A 154 -45.11 32.67 19.30
CA LYS A 154 -44.35 31.42 19.20
C LYS A 154 -42.95 31.73 18.67
N ASP A 155 -41.96 31.04 19.20
CA ASP A 155 -40.62 31.07 18.64
C ASP A 155 -40.57 30.17 17.39
N LEU A 156 -40.09 30.71 16.28
CA LEU A 156 -40.07 30.04 14.99
C LEU A 156 -38.67 30.13 14.40
N CYS A 157 -37.97 29.00 14.32
CA CYS A 157 -36.76 28.91 13.52
C CYS A 157 -37.15 28.93 12.03
N PRO A 158 -36.61 29.88 11.23
CA PRO A 158 -36.82 29.93 9.79
C PRO A 158 -36.45 28.59 9.12
N SER A 159 -37.22 28.17 8.11
CA SER A 159 -36.95 26.90 7.40
C SER A 159 -35.58 26.88 6.73
N GLN A 160 -35.05 28.06 6.35
CA GLN A 160 -33.70 28.22 5.79
C GLN A 160 -32.61 27.83 6.78
N LEU A 161 -32.81 28.05 8.08
CA LEU A 161 -31.84 27.72 9.12
C LEU A 161 -32.05 26.31 9.68
N ARG A 162 -33.29 25.82 9.70
CA ARG A 162 -33.61 24.46 10.15
C ARG A 162 -33.09 23.38 9.18
N ALA A 163 -33.19 23.61 7.88
CA ALA A 163 -32.78 22.65 6.85
C ALA A 163 -32.13 23.38 5.65
N PRO A 164 -30.92 23.94 5.83
CA PRO A 164 -30.27 24.79 4.84
C PRO A 164 -30.03 24.07 3.50
N LEU A 165 -29.63 22.80 3.53
CA LEU A 165 -29.36 22.02 2.32
C LEU A 165 -30.63 21.66 1.53
N ALA A 166 -31.71 21.29 2.23
CA ALA A 166 -32.99 21.02 1.58
C ALA A 166 -33.57 22.28 0.93
N TYR A 167 -33.42 23.43 1.62
CA TYR A 167 -33.82 24.72 1.09
C TYR A 167 -33.01 25.12 -0.15
N LEU A 168 -31.68 24.96 -0.13
CA LEU A 168 -30.81 25.21 -1.29
C LEU A 168 -31.11 24.28 -2.46
N LYS A 169 -31.42 23.00 -2.20
CA LYS A 169 -31.88 22.05 -3.23
C LYS A 169 -33.22 22.45 -3.85
N ALA A 170 -34.17 22.94 -3.05
CA ALA A 170 -35.47 23.39 -3.54
C ALA A 170 -35.40 24.70 -4.34
N GLN A 171 -34.45 25.58 -4.01
CA GLN A 171 -34.19 26.82 -4.76
C GLN A 171 -33.24 26.66 -5.95
N ALA A 172 -32.66 25.48 -6.14
CA ALA A 172 -31.75 25.20 -7.23
C ALA A 172 -32.45 25.43 -8.58
N SER A 173 -32.02 26.47 -9.29
CA SER A 173 -32.46 26.83 -10.64
C SER A 173 -31.23 27.19 -11.46
N SER A 174 -31.35 27.30 -12.78
CA SER A 174 -30.24 27.71 -13.65
C SER A 174 -29.59 29.03 -13.21
N THR A 175 -30.35 29.89 -12.52
CA THR A 175 -29.92 31.21 -12.04
C THR A 175 -29.25 31.19 -10.65
N MET A 176 -29.44 30.11 -9.88
CA MET A 176 -28.84 29.95 -8.54
C MET A 176 -28.33 28.51 -8.37
N PRO A 177 -27.14 28.20 -8.93
CA PRO A 177 -26.55 26.88 -8.77
C PRO A 177 -26.11 26.66 -7.31
N ILE A 178 -26.17 25.41 -6.87
CA ILE A 178 -25.61 25.01 -5.58
C ILE A 178 -24.09 24.97 -5.73
N TRP A 179 -23.41 25.94 -5.11
CA TRP A 179 -21.96 25.92 -4.99
C TRP A 179 -21.53 24.65 -4.23
N PHE A 180 -20.49 23.97 -4.74
CA PHE A 180 -20.01 22.69 -4.19
C PHE A 180 -20.99 21.51 -4.28
N GLY A 181 -22.03 21.56 -5.11
CA GLY A 181 -22.94 20.41 -5.32
C GLY A 181 -22.27 19.15 -5.92
N ARG A 182 -21.06 19.29 -6.49
CA ARG A 182 -20.22 18.20 -6.99
C ARG A 182 -19.14 17.75 -5.99
N LEU A 183 -19.07 18.39 -4.82
CA LEU A 183 -18.06 18.04 -3.83
C LEU A 183 -18.44 16.71 -3.18
N VAL A 184 -17.54 15.75 -3.29
CA VAL A 184 -17.67 14.41 -2.70
C VAL A 184 -17.56 14.52 -1.18
N THR A 185 -18.44 13.82 -0.46
CA THR A 185 -18.37 13.76 1.01
C THR A 185 -17.16 12.93 1.45
N TYR A 186 -16.55 13.27 2.58
CA TYR A 186 -15.38 12.57 3.11
C TYR A 186 -15.53 11.04 3.14
N GLY A 187 -16.69 10.50 3.54
CA GLY A 187 -16.91 9.05 3.57
C GLY A 187 -16.83 8.38 2.20
N ILE A 188 -17.26 9.07 1.14
CA ILE A 188 -17.14 8.57 -0.24
C ILE A 188 -15.69 8.64 -0.71
N ASP A 189 -14.94 9.70 -0.36
CA ASP A 189 -13.51 9.78 -0.67
C ASP A 189 -12.72 8.65 0.01
N VAL A 190 -13.02 8.34 1.27
CA VAL A 190 -12.43 7.20 1.98
C VAL A 190 -12.79 5.87 1.30
N ALA A 191 -14.04 5.68 0.87
CA ALA A 191 -14.46 4.49 0.14
C ALA A 191 -13.75 4.34 -1.22
N VAL A 192 -13.58 5.43 -1.97
CA VAL A 192 -12.81 5.42 -3.23
C VAL A 192 -11.35 5.02 -2.96
N ARG A 193 -10.70 5.58 -1.94
CA ARG A 193 -9.33 5.21 -1.58
C ARG A 193 -9.21 3.74 -1.17
N LEU A 194 -10.15 3.24 -0.38
CA LEU A 194 -10.16 1.82 0.01
C LEU A 194 -10.31 0.90 -1.21
N TYR A 195 -11.13 1.30 -2.18
CA TYR A 195 -11.27 0.56 -3.44
C TYR A 195 -9.99 0.60 -4.27
N GLU A 196 -9.34 1.76 -4.41
CA GLU A 196 -8.03 1.88 -5.07
C GLU A 196 -6.97 1.03 -4.39
N ASP A 197 -6.86 1.09 -3.06
CA ASP A 197 -5.93 0.27 -2.28
C ASP A 197 -6.17 -1.22 -2.55
N ARG A 198 -7.43 -1.66 -2.56
CA ARG A 198 -7.79 -3.05 -2.89
C ARG A 198 -7.40 -3.43 -4.32
N LYS A 199 -7.61 -2.56 -5.32
CA LYS A 199 -7.15 -2.79 -6.70
C LYS A 199 -5.63 -2.95 -6.76
N THR A 200 -4.88 -2.08 -6.10
CA THR A 200 -3.41 -2.15 -6.08
C THR A 200 -2.91 -3.42 -5.40
N GLN A 201 -3.53 -3.81 -4.27
CA GLN A 201 -3.20 -5.01 -3.55
C GLN A 201 -3.44 -6.25 -4.42
N PHE A 202 -4.60 -6.34 -5.05
CA PHE A 202 -4.91 -7.45 -5.96
C PHE A 202 -3.94 -7.54 -7.14
N LEU A 203 -3.63 -6.42 -7.78
CA LEU A 203 -2.70 -6.44 -8.92
C LEU A 203 -1.30 -6.88 -8.51
N GLN A 204 -0.74 -6.29 -7.45
CA GLN A 204 0.65 -6.52 -7.08
C GLN A 204 0.85 -7.83 -6.31
N HIS A 205 0.00 -8.09 -5.31
CA HIS A 205 0.18 -9.20 -4.38
C HIS A 205 -0.55 -10.48 -4.79
N ASP A 206 -1.67 -10.38 -5.50
CA ASP A 206 -2.41 -11.59 -5.90
C ASP A 206 -2.04 -11.96 -7.35
N LEU A 207 -2.26 -11.07 -8.31
CA LEU A 207 -2.13 -11.38 -9.73
C LEU A 207 -0.67 -11.47 -10.19
N GLU A 208 0.11 -10.41 -10.00
CA GLU A 208 1.50 -10.35 -10.46
C GLU A 208 2.39 -11.35 -9.72
N ALA A 209 2.24 -11.47 -8.40
CA ALA A 209 2.96 -12.48 -7.62
C ALA A 209 2.66 -13.90 -8.12
N SER A 210 1.38 -14.26 -8.31
CA SER A 210 1.01 -15.59 -8.81
C SER A 210 1.55 -15.85 -10.22
N VAL A 211 1.57 -14.85 -11.10
CA VAL A 211 2.18 -14.97 -12.43
C VAL A 211 3.70 -15.20 -12.33
N MET A 212 4.38 -14.47 -11.46
CA MET A 212 5.83 -14.67 -11.23
C MET A 212 6.12 -16.06 -10.69
N GLU A 213 5.36 -16.55 -9.72
CA GLU A 213 5.48 -17.90 -9.16
C GLU A 213 5.28 -18.99 -10.22
N LEU A 214 4.25 -18.88 -11.06
CA LEU A 214 3.98 -19.85 -12.13
C LEU A 214 5.10 -19.87 -13.19
N ASN A 215 5.65 -18.71 -13.53
CA ASN A 215 6.75 -18.59 -14.48
C ASN A 215 8.07 -19.13 -13.89
N GLU A 216 8.32 -18.91 -12.60
CA GLU A 216 9.47 -19.49 -11.90
C GLU A 216 9.34 -21.01 -11.77
N ALA A 217 8.13 -21.51 -11.48
CA ALA A 217 7.87 -22.95 -11.47
C ALA A 217 8.11 -23.59 -12.85
N LEU A 218 7.68 -22.91 -13.92
CA LEU A 218 7.93 -23.36 -15.30
C LEU A 218 9.43 -23.40 -15.61
N SER A 219 10.17 -22.34 -15.30
CA SER A 219 11.61 -22.27 -15.59
C SER A 219 12.39 -23.33 -14.82
N LYS A 220 12.04 -23.56 -13.55
CA LYS A 220 12.58 -24.67 -12.73
C LYS A 220 12.27 -26.04 -13.33
N ALA A 221 11.03 -26.26 -13.79
CA ALA A 221 10.64 -27.52 -14.42
C ALA A 221 11.45 -27.78 -15.71
N LEU A 222 11.53 -26.79 -16.61
CA LEU A 222 12.31 -26.89 -17.85
C LEU A 222 13.81 -27.11 -17.59
N ALA A 223 14.37 -26.43 -16.58
CA ALA A 223 15.76 -26.61 -16.17
C ALA A 223 16.02 -28.04 -15.64
N SER A 224 15.14 -28.55 -14.78
CA SER A 224 15.29 -29.91 -14.21
C SER A 224 15.24 -31.01 -15.28
N MET A 225 14.46 -30.79 -16.34
CA MET A 225 14.31 -31.73 -17.45
C MET A 225 15.41 -31.61 -18.51
N HIS A 226 16.26 -30.57 -18.42
CA HIS A 226 17.32 -30.28 -19.39
C HIS A 226 16.81 -30.19 -20.84
N THR A 227 15.52 -29.89 -21.06
CA THR A 227 14.84 -29.95 -22.37
C THR A 227 15.49 -29.04 -23.40
N HIS A 228 15.83 -27.81 -23.00
CA HIS A 228 16.45 -26.84 -23.89
C HIS A 228 17.80 -27.35 -24.41
N SER A 229 18.62 -27.92 -23.52
CA SER A 229 19.93 -28.47 -23.90
C SER A 229 19.81 -29.69 -24.81
N LEU A 230 18.87 -30.60 -24.54
CA LEU A 230 18.57 -31.76 -25.37
C LEU A 230 18.13 -31.31 -26.76
N LEU A 231 17.12 -30.43 -26.83
CA LEU A 231 16.60 -29.95 -28.10
C LEU A 231 17.64 -29.16 -28.91
N GLN A 232 18.51 -28.40 -28.24
CA GLN A 232 19.62 -27.69 -28.90
C GLN A 232 20.65 -28.67 -29.48
N ARG A 233 21.04 -29.71 -28.73
CA ARG A 233 21.94 -30.77 -29.22
C ARG A 233 21.37 -31.48 -30.45
N LEU A 234 20.08 -31.77 -30.43
CA LEU A 234 19.36 -32.38 -31.55
C LEU A 234 19.09 -31.40 -32.70
N ALA A 235 19.02 -30.09 -32.44
CA ALA A 235 18.71 -29.08 -33.47
C ALA A 235 19.84 -28.87 -34.48
N THR A 236 21.08 -29.00 -34.03
CA THR A 236 22.26 -28.73 -34.84
C THR A 236 23.20 -29.92 -34.79
N PRO A 237 22.84 -31.05 -35.42
CA PRO A 237 23.62 -32.29 -35.34
C PRO A 237 24.97 -32.18 -36.02
N HIS A 238 25.22 -31.14 -36.83
CA HIS A 238 26.49 -30.90 -37.54
C HIS A 238 27.39 -29.85 -36.87
N ARG A 239 26.95 -29.23 -35.76
CA ARG A 239 27.67 -28.08 -35.18
C ARG A 239 28.50 -28.49 -33.97
N VAL A 240 29.81 -28.39 -34.10
CA VAL A 240 30.74 -28.48 -32.97
C VAL A 240 30.68 -27.21 -32.10
N PRO A 241 30.97 -27.28 -30.79
CA PRO A 241 30.99 -26.13 -29.90
C PRO A 241 31.91 -25.02 -30.41
N PRO A 242 31.50 -23.74 -30.29
CA PRO A 242 32.32 -22.62 -30.75
C PRO A 242 33.64 -22.50 -29.98
N LYS A 243 33.66 -22.90 -28.70
CA LYS A 243 34.86 -22.87 -27.85
C LYS A 243 36.00 -23.76 -28.37
N TRP A 244 35.69 -24.80 -29.15
CA TRP A 244 36.73 -25.66 -29.73
C TRP A 244 37.61 -24.91 -30.72
N PHE A 245 37.11 -23.84 -31.33
CA PHE A 245 37.93 -22.96 -32.15
C PHE A 245 39.04 -22.31 -31.33
N GLU A 246 38.69 -21.78 -30.15
CA GLU A 246 39.65 -21.20 -29.22
C GLU A 246 40.68 -22.25 -28.81
N TYR A 247 40.25 -23.46 -28.45
CA TYR A 247 41.15 -24.56 -28.09
C TYR A 247 42.16 -24.90 -29.18
N VAL A 248 41.69 -25.04 -30.42
CA VAL A 248 42.56 -25.30 -31.58
C VAL A 248 43.53 -24.15 -31.82
N THR A 249 43.09 -22.90 -31.67
CA THR A 249 44.00 -21.74 -31.82
C THR A 249 45.06 -21.71 -30.73
N HIS A 250 44.72 -22.05 -29.49
CA HIS A 250 45.68 -22.14 -28.38
C HIS A 250 46.68 -23.27 -28.57
N ILE A 251 46.23 -24.46 -28.95
CA ILE A 251 47.12 -25.60 -29.19
C ILE A 251 48.10 -25.32 -30.33
N ARG A 252 47.70 -24.55 -31.35
CA ARG A 252 48.61 -24.13 -32.42
C ARG A 252 49.71 -23.14 -32.00
N THR A 253 49.59 -22.53 -30.82
CA THR A 253 50.67 -21.66 -30.31
C THR A 253 51.80 -22.44 -29.64
N CYS A 254 51.53 -23.68 -29.21
CA CYS A 254 52.53 -24.59 -28.67
C CYS A 254 52.16 -26.02 -29.11
N GLU A 255 52.76 -26.43 -30.23
CA GLU A 255 52.48 -27.71 -30.88
C GLU A 255 52.83 -28.90 -29.98
N VAL A 256 52.24 -30.07 -30.27
CA VAL A 256 52.53 -31.29 -29.48
C VAL A 256 54.01 -31.66 -29.59
N SER A 257 54.65 -31.36 -30.73
CA SER A 257 56.09 -31.54 -30.93
C SER A 257 56.93 -30.71 -29.95
N GLU A 258 56.54 -29.45 -29.69
CA GLU A 258 57.23 -28.58 -28.73
C GLU A 258 57.09 -29.09 -27.29
N LEU A 259 55.97 -29.74 -26.94
CA LEU A 259 55.81 -30.37 -25.63
C LEU A 259 56.78 -31.54 -25.45
N TYR A 260 57.00 -32.33 -26.51
CA TYR A 260 58.01 -33.39 -26.49
C TYR A 260 59.43 -32.83 -26.39
N GLU A 261 59.76 -31.76 -27.11
CA GLU A 261 61.05 -31.08 -26.99
C GLU A 261 61.28 -30.56 -25.57
N ARG A 262 60.28 -29.92 -24.95
CA ARG A 262 60.37 -29.47 -23.55
C ARG A 262 60.60 -30.62 -22.58
N LEU A 263 59.95 -31.75 -22.82
CA LEU A 263 60.10 -32.94 -21.99
C LEU A 263 61.47 -33.60 -22.19
N GLU A 264 62.02 -33.60 -23.40
CA GLU A 264 63.39 -34.04 -23.67
C GLU A 264 64.41 -33.15 -22.95
N MET A 265 64.27 -31.83 -23.03
CA MET A 265 65.11 -30.89 -22.27
C MET A 265 65.00 -31.10 -20.75
N MET A 266 63.81 -31.39 -20.25
CA MET A 266 63.58 -31.72 -18.83
C MET A 266 64.28 -33.03 -18.45
N ASP A 267 64.19 -34.07 -19.29
CA ASP A 267 64.88 -35.35 -19.04
C ASP A 267 66.40 -35.18 -19.10
N GLU A 268 66.94 -34.41 -20.04
CA GLU A 268 68.37 -34.07 -20.10
C GLU A 268 68.84 -33.38 -18.80
N THR A 269 68.12 -32.34 -18.35
CA THR A 269 68.46 -31.67 -17.07
C THR A 269 68.34 -32.61 -15.88
N SER A 270 67.31 -33.47 -15.85
CA SER A 270 67.16 -34.53 -14.84
C SER A 270 68.36 -35.49 -14.85
N GLN A 271 68.79 -35.98 -16.01
CA GLN A 271 69.96 -36.85 -16.16
C GLN A 271 71.25 -36.16 -15.66
N THR A 272 71.43 -34.87 -15.93
CA THR A 272 72.58 -34.12 -15.40
C THR A 272 72.55 -33.99 -13.88
N CYS A 273 71.38 -33.73 -13.28
CA CYS A 273 71.21 -33.74 -11.82
C CYS A 273 71.55 -35.10 -11.21
N HIS A 274 71.05 -36.19 -11.81
CA HIS A 274 71.37 -37.55 -11.36
C HIS A 274 72.87 -37.87 -11.50
N ALA A 275 73.52 -37.43 -12.57
CA ALA A 275 74.95 -37.62 -12.77
C ALA A 275 75.78 -36.88 -11.70
N LEU A 276 75.48 -35.61 -11.44
CA LEU A 276 76.14 -34.82 -10.39
C LEU A 276 75.88 -35.38 -9.00
N PHE A 277 74.65 -35.80 -8.71
CA PHE A 277 74.30 -36.44 -7.44
C PHE A 277 75.05 -37.75 -7.24
N ASN A 278 75.19 -38.58 -8.28
CA ASN A 278 75.98 -39.81 -8.22
C ASN A 278 77.47 -39.53 -7.98
N GLN A 279 78.04 -38.50 -8.60
CA GLN A 279 79.41 -38.07 -8.32
C GLN A 279 79.58 -37.64 -6.84
N LEU A 280 78.66 -36.83 -6.32
CA LEU A 280 78.62 -36.45 -4.90
C LEU A 280 78.50 -37.65 -3.97
N LYS A 281 77.64 -38.62 -4.30
CA LYS A 281 77.48 -39.88 -3.55
C LYS A 281 78.78 -40.68 -3.52
N THR A 282 79.51 -40.75 -4.65
CA THR A 282 80.83 -41.41 -4.68
C THR A 282 81.92 -40.66 -3.93
N TYR A 283 81.87 -39.32 -3.88
CA TYR A 283 82.78 -38.50 -3.08
C TYR A 283 82.52 -38.66 -1.59
N ALA A 284 81.26 -38.58 -1.16
CA ALA A 284 80.85 -38.79 0.22
C ALA A 284 81.19 -40.20 0.73
N ALA A 285 81.13 -41.22 -0.13
CA ALA A 285 81.58 -42.58 0.19
C ALA A 285 83.10 -42.66 0.48
N LYS A 286 83.91 -41.77 -0.12
CA LYS A 286 85.36 -41.67 0.13
C LYS A 286 85.70 -40.77 1.32
N HIS A 287 84.82 -39.86 1.71
CA HIS A 287 84.98 -38.92 2.81
C HIS A 287 83.77 -38.94 3.78
N PRO A 288 83.65 -39.96 4.64
CA PRO A 288 82.48 -40.14 5.50
C PRO A 288 82.38 -39.07 6.60
N HIS A 289 81.27 -38.34 6.62
CA HIS A 289 80.87 -37.38 7.67
C HIS A 289 79.40 -37.62 8.03
N GLU A 290 79.00 -37.51 9.30
CA GLU A 290 77.62 -37.83 9.75
C GLU A 290 76.56 -37.00 9.00
N THR A 291 76.88 -35.77 8.62
CA THR A 291 76.00 -34.85 7.90
C THR A 291 75.70 -35.26 6.45
N TRP A 292 76.52 -36.09 5.80
CA TRP A 292 76.30 -36.51 4.41
C TRP A 292 75.14 -37.49 4.26
N THR A 293 74.94 -38.37 5.25
CA THR A 293 73.95 -39.44 5.16
C THR A 293 72.53 -38.89 5.02
N HIS A 294 72.12 -38.00 5.93
CA HIS A 294 70.81 -37.36 5.92
C HIS A 294 70.58 -36.51 4.65
N VAL A 295 71.58 -35.73 4.24
CA VAL A 295 71.46 -34.85 3.08
C VAL A 295 71.34 -35.66 1.78
N LEU A 296 72.12 -36.73 1.62
CA LEU A 296 72.03 -37.59 0.45
C LEU A 296 70.69 -38.34 0.40
N ASP A 297 70.18 -38.82 1.53
CA ASP A 297 68.88 -39.51 1.59
C ASP A 297 67.73 -38.56 1.22
N GLU A 298 67.77 -37.29 1.63
CA GLU A 298 66.80 -36.27 1.22
C GLU A 298 66.84 -36.00 -0.29
N TYR A 299 68.03 -35.79 -0.87
CA TYR A 299 68.16 -35.58 -2.31
C TYR A 299 67.74 -36.81 -3.13
N ASP A 300 68.10 -38.03 -2.69
CA ASP A 300 67.69 -39.29 -3.31
C ASP A 300 66.15 -39.41 -3.31
N HIS A 301 65.51 -39.10 -2.18
CA HIS A 301 64.04 -39.07 -2.09
C HIS A 301 63.40 -38.04 -3.03
N THR A 302 63.95 -36.82 -3.09
CA THR A 302 63.43 -35.77 -4.00
C THR A 302 63.56 -36.14 -5.47
N LEU A 303 64.67 -36.78 -5.87
CA LEU A 303 64.88 -37.26 -7.24
C LEU A 303 63.92 -38.41 -7.58
N MET A 304 63.68 -39.33 -6.64
CA MET A 304 62.69 -40.41 -6.83
C MET A 304 61.26 -39.86 -6.98
N GLN A 305 60.88 -38.86 -6.18
CA GLN A 305 59.57 -38.22 -6.28
C GLN A 305 59.41 -37.44 -7.60
N ALA A 306 60.46 -36.76 -8.04
CA ALA A 306 60.48 -36.06 -9.32
C ALA A 306 60.35 -37.04 -10.50
N ALA A 307 61.12 -38.13 -10.51
CA ALA A 307 61.02 -39.17 -11.55
C ALA A 307 59.61 -39.83 -11.60
N SER A 308 58.96 -40.02 -10.46
CA SER A 308 57.57 -40.50 -10.40
C SER A 308 56.58 -39.49 -11.00
N SER A 309 56.82 -38.18 -10.78
CA SER A 309 55.99 -37.11 -11.32
C SER A 309 56.16 -36.97 -12.84
N ASP A 310 57.40 -37.07 -13.33
CA ASP A 310 57.71 -37.06 -14.76
C ASP A 310 57.06 -38.24 -15.50
N ALA A 311 57.10 -39.44 -14.90
CA ALA A 311 56.40 -40.61 -15.42
C ALA A 311 54.88 -40.37 -15.50
N GLN A 312 54.29 -39.66 -14.53
CA GLN A 312 52.87 -39.29 -14.58
C GLN A 312 52.57 -38.27 -15.68
N ILE A 313 53.43 -37.27 -15.89
CA ILE A 313 53.31 -36.30 -17.00
C ILE A 313 53.34 -37.04 -18.34
N LEU A 314 54.27 -37.97 -18.52
CA LEU A 314 54.36 -38.81 -19.71
C LEU A 314 53.11 -39.63 -19.94
N THR A 315 52.62 -40.36 -18.93
CA THR A 315 51.39 -41.17 -19.07
C THR A 315 50.17 -40.33 -19.42
N LYS A 316 50.05 -39.13 -18.84
CA LYS A 316 48.98 -38.17 -19.16
C LYS A 316 49.09 -37.68 -20.59
N LEU A 317 50.28 -37.29 -21.04
CA LEU A 317 50.51 -36.83 -22.42
C LEU A 317 50.12 -37.92 -23.43
N HIS A 318 50.60 -39.15 -23.26
CA HIS A 318 50.26 -40.27 -24.15
C HIS A 318 48.76 -40.57 -24.19
N SER A 319 48.03 -40.34 -23.08
CA SER A 319 46.58 -40.61 -23.03
C SER A 319 45.74 -39.68 -23.90
N VAL A 320 46.24 -38.46 -24.19
CA VAL A 320 45.51 -37.44 -24.97
C VAL A 320 46.20 -37.08 -26.29
N GLU A 321 47.37 -37.65 -26.56
CA GLU A 321 48.25 -37.33 -27.68
C GLU A 321 47.54 -37.35 -29.04
N ASP A 322 46.79 -38.42 -29.33
CA ASP A 322 46.11 -38.58 -30.62
C ASP A 322 45.09 -37.46 -30.89
N LEU A 323 44.38 -37.04 -29.84
CA LEU A 323 43.37 -35.98 -29.95
C LEU A 323 44.05 -34.61 -30.04
N LEU A 324 45.13 -34.36 -29.28
CA LEU A 324 45.92 -33.13 -29.38
C LEU A 324 46.53 -32.95 -30.77
N LYS A 325 47.12 -34.00 -31.35
CA LYS A 325 47.63 -33.98 -32.73
C LYS A 325 46.53 -33.72 -33.75
N THR A 326 45.32 -34.22 -33.50
CA THR A 326 44.15 -33.94 -34.34
C THR A 326 43.72 -32.48 -34.23
N MET A 327 43.74 -31.88 -33.03
CA MET A 327 43.46 -30.47 -32.80
C MET A 327 44.54 -29.55 -33.41
N GLU A 328 45.81 -29.94 -33.36
CA GLU A 328 46.95 -29.22 -33.95
C GLU A 328 46.80 -29.05 -35.47
N ARG A 329 46.39 -30.12 -36.17
CA ARG A 329 46.07 -30.10 -37.62
C ARG A 329 44.99 -29.09 -37.98
N GLY A 330 44.14 -28.70 -37.02
CA GLY A 330 43.21 -27.59 -37.13
C GLY A 330 41.75 -27.95 -37.00
N GLN A 331 40.90 -26.94 -37.13
CA GLN A 331 39.46 -27.06 -36.94
C GLN A 331 38.80 -28.07 -37.89
N MET A 332 39.29 -28.17 -39.13
CA MET A 332 38.78 -29.15 -40.10
C MET A 332 39.06 -30.59 -39.67
N ALA A 333 40.25 -30.87 -39.16
CA ALA A 333 40.63 -32.20 -38.68
C ALA A 333 39.86 -32.59 -37.41
N LEU A 334 39.66 -31.64 -36.48
CA LEU A 334 38.82 -31.87 -35.30
C LEU A 334 37.34 -32.10 -35.68
N HIS A 335 36.86 -31.39 -36.70
CA HIS A 335 35.51 -31.61 -37.21
C HIS A 335 35.37 -32.99 -37.87
N GLU A 336 36.32 -33.39 -38.71
CA GLU A 336 36.39 -34.74 -39.32
C GLU A 336 36.43 -35.85 -38.27
N TRP A 337 37.16 -35.65 -37.17
CA TRP A 337 37.17 -36.58 -36.04
C TRP A 337 35.80 -36.71 -35.37
N ALA A 338 35.05 -35.61 -35.23
CA ALA A 338 33.71 -35.61 -34.66
C ALA A 338 32.62 -36.12 -35.64
N MET A 339 32.90 -36.19 -36.95
CA MET A 339 31.91 -36.54 -37.99
C MET A 339 31.17 -37.86 -37.76
N PRO A 340 31.79 -38.98 -37.34
CA PRO A 340 31.07 -40.23 -37.10
C PRO A 340 29.95 -40.07 -36.08
N VAL A 341 30.22 -39.31 -35.02
CA VAL A 341 29.27 -39.02 -33.93
C VAL A 341 28.19 -38.04 -34.38
N LEU A 342 28.58 -36.98 -35.10
CA LEU A 342 27.64 -36.00 -35.67
C LEU A 342 26.68 -36.67 -36.67
N HIS A 343 27.17 -37.59 -37.51
CA HIS A 343 26.37 -38.30 -38.50
C HIS A 343 25.41 -39.31 -37.86
N ALA A 344 25.87 -40.04 -36.83
CA ALA A 344 24.99 -40.93 -36.06
C ALA A 344 23.84 -40.13 -35.40
N LEU A 345 24.14 -38.96 -34.85
CA LEU A 345 23.13 -38.08 -34.27
C LEU A 345 22.17 -37.54 -35.32
N ASP A 346 22.65 -37.18 -36.51
CA ASP A 346 21.80 -36.73 -37.64
C ASP A 346 20.86 -37.84 -38.13
N GLN A 347 21.34 -39.07 -38.27
CA GLN A 347 20.51 -40.22 -38.64
C GLN A 347 19.39 -40.44 -37.63
N VAL A 348 19.72 -40.46 -36.33
CA VAL A 348 18.72 -40.67 -35.28
C VAL A 348 17.79 -39.47 -35.15
N TYR A 349 18.28 -38.24 -35.35
CA TYR A 349 17.45 -37.06 -35.48
C TYR A 349 16.42 -37.22 -36.59
N THR A 350 16.83 -37.64 -37.79
CA THR A 350 15.91 -37.85 -38.92
C THR A 350 14.84 -38.90 -38.62
N ALA A 351 15.20 -39.98 -37.91
CA ALA A 351 14.27 -41.04 -37.51
C ALA A 351 13.20 -40.55 -36.52
N HIS A 352 13.56 -39.68 -35.58
CA HIS A 352 12.66 -39.16 -34.53
C HIS A 352 12.19 -37.71 -34.76
N THR A 353 12.28 -37.21 -36.00
CA THR A 353 11.92 -35.82 -36.36
C THR A 353 10.53 -35.42 -35.90
N GLY A 354 9.54 -36.32 -35.99
CA GLY A 354 8.17 -36.08 -35.56
C GLY A 354 8.07 -35.80 -34.07
N GLU A 355 8.68 -36.66 -33.25
CA GLU A 355 8.68 -36.56 -31.78
C GLU A 355 9.44 -35.32 -31.30
N ILE A 356 10.60 -35.04 -31.90
CA ILE A 356 11.41 -33.86 -31.58
C ILE A 356 10.66 -32.57 -31.96
N ARG A 357 9.96 -32.56 -33.10
CA ARG A 357 9.12 -31.42 -33.49
C ARG A 357 7.96 -31.23 -32.52
N MET A 358 7.33 -32.30 -32.07
CA MET A 358 6.26 -32.23 -31.07
C MET A 358 6.76 -31.64 -29.74
N LEU A 359 7.91 -32.09 -29.25
CA LEU A 359 8.54 -31.52 -28.04
C LEU A 359 8.85 -30.03 -28.20
N ARG A 360 9.34 -29.59 -29.38
CA ARG A 360 9.55 -28.16 -29.65
C ARG A 360 8.27 -27.35 -29.61
N VAL A 361 7.22 -27.84 -30.26
CA VAL A 361 5.91 -27.19 -30.24
C VAL A 361 5.39 -27.08 -28.81
N GLN A 362 5.58 -28.11 -27.96
CA GLN A 362 5.20 -28.06 -26.54
C GLN A 362 6.00 -27.02 -25.75
N VAL A 363 7.32 -26.88 -26.01
CA VAL A 363 8.15 -25.84 -25.39
C VAL A 363 7.71 -24.45 -25.85
N GLU A 364 7.51 -24.23 -27.15
CA GLU A 364 7.00 -22.95 -27.69
C GLU A 364 5.64 -22.60 -27.06
N GLN A 365 4.76 -23.58 -26.94
CA GLN A 365 3.46 -23.44 -26.28
C GLN A 365 3.54 -23.05 -24.80
N LEU A 366 4.57 -23.52 -24.08
CA LEU A 366 4.83 -23.13 -22.69
C LEU A 366 5.44 -21.73 -22.60
N GLU A 367 6.32 -21.37 -23.54
CA GLU A 367 6.88 -20.01 -23.65
C GLU A 367 5.80 -18.97 -24.03
N ASP A 368 4.87 -19.33 -24.91
CA ASP A 368 3.73 -18.49 -25.26
C ASP A 368 2.79 -18.28 -24.08
N ALA A 369 2.60 -19.29 -23.23
CA ALA A 369 1.82 -19.13 -21.99
C ALA A 369 2.43 -18.07 -21.04
N VAL A 370 3.76 -17.92 -21.01
CA VAL A 370 4.44 -16.85 -20.25
C VAL A 370 4.07 -15.47 -20.82
N LYS A 371 4.09 -15.33 -22.15
CA LYS A 371 3.71 -14.08 -22.83
C LYS A 371 2.24 -13.74 -22.62
N GLU A 372 1.36 -14.75 -22.70
CA GLU A 372 -0.08 -14.60 -22.46
C GLU A 372 -0.36 -14.12 -21.04
N ARG A 373 0.33 -14.65 -20.02
CA ARG A 373 0.20 -14.16 -18.63
C ARG A 373 0.68 -12.73 -18.46
N GLN A 374 1.77 -12.35 -19.12
CA GLN A 374 2.22 -10.94 -19.12
C GLN A 374 1.17 -10.03 -19.75
N ALA A 375 0.58 -10.44 -20.88
CA ALA A 375 -0.51 -9.70 -21.52
C ALA A 375 -1.77 -9.63 -20.64
N LEU A 376 -2.08 -10.68 -19.88
CA LEU A 376 -3.17 -10.72 -18.89
C LEU A 376 -2.95 -9.66 -17.80
N VAL A 377 -1.74 -9.58 -17.21
CA VAL A 377 -1.40 -8.54 -16.22
C VAL A 377 -1.54 -7.14 -16.82
N LEU A 378 -1.08 -6.93 -18.05
CA LEU A 378 -1.21 -5.62 -18.71
C LEU A 378 -2.67 -5.23 -18.95
N ARG A 379 -3.52 -6.18 -19.35
CA ARG A 379 -4.97 -5.95 -19.47
C ARG A 379 -5.60 -5.59 -18.12
N ALA A 380 -5.27 -6.32 -17.06
CA ALA A 380 -5.77 -6.05 -15.72
C ALA A 380 -5.35 -4.67 -15.19
N ARG A 381 -4.10 -4.26 -15.45
CA ARG A 381 -3.60 -2.91 -15.12
C ARG A 381 -4.35 -1.83 -15.86
N ALA A 382 -4.50 -1.97 -17.18
CA ALA A 382 -5.24 -1.00 -18.00
C ALA A 382 -6.70 -0.86 -17.55
N GLU A 383 -7.35 -1.98 -17.20
CA GLU A 383 -8.71 -1.94 -16.67
C GLU A 383 -8.77 -1.22 -15.31
N ALA A 384 -7.81 -1.49 -14.41
CA ALA A 384 -7.72 -0.82 -13.12
C ALA A 384 -7.47 0.69 -13.20
N GLU A 385 -6.68 1.16 -14.17
CA GLU A 385 -6.46 2.59 -14.42
C GLU A 385 -7.73 3.29 -14.92
N SER A 386 -8.57 2.59 -15.69
CA SER A 386 -9.82 3.14 -16.22
C SER A 386 -11.02 3.00 -15.28
N ASP A 387 -10.90 2.19 -14.23
CA ASP A 387 -12.01 1.86 -13.33
C ASP A 387 -12.21 2.91 -12.22
N ASP A 388 -13.03 3.91 -12.51
CA ASP A 388 -13.49 4.91 -11.54
C ASP A 388 -14.85 4.50 -10.93
N ILE A 389 -14.86 4.18 -9.64
CA ILE A 389 -16.06 3.81 -8.89
C ILE A 389 -16.77 5.01 -8.25
N GLY A 390 -16.20 6.21 -8.32
CA GLY A 390 -16.66 7.39 -7.59
C GLY A 390 -18.10 7.78 -7.92
N GLU A 391 -18.49 7.78 -9.20
CA GLU A 391 -19.87 8.07 -9.60
C GLU A 391 -20.86 7.02 -9.09
N ARG A 392 -20.49 5.74 -9.15
CA ARG A 392 -21.33 4.63 -8.67
C ARG A 392 -21.55 4.70 -7.16
N LEU A 393 -20.50 5.00 -6.39
CA LEU A 393 -20.59 5.21 -4.95
C LEU A 393 -21.45 6.43 -4.60
N MET A 394 -21.30 7.53 -5.34
CA MET A 394 -22.13 8.73 -5.16
C MET A 394 -23.61 8.45 -5.46
N GLN A 395 -23.91 7.68 -6.49
CA GLN A 395 -25.28 7.30 -6.82
C GLN A 395 -25.88 6.39 -5.74
N ALA A 396 -25.14 5.35 -5.32
CA ALA A 396 -25.59 4.45 -4.27
C ALA A 396 -25.81 5.18 -2.92
N ALA A 397 -24.92 6.10 -2.55
CA ALA A 397 -25.08 6.93 -1.36
C ALA A 397 -26.35 7.80 -1.43
N ARG A 398 -26.69 8.35 -2.61
CA ARG A 398 -27.93 9.12 -2.81
C ARG A 398 -29.18 8.25 -2.71
N GLU A 399 -29.18 7.08 -3.33
CA GLU A 399 -30.31 6.14 -3.32
C GLU A 399 -30.61 5.62 -1.90
N ARG A 400 -29.56 5.46 -1.09
CA ARG A 400 -29.65 4.98 0.30
C ARG A 400 -29.80 6.12 1.31
N HIS A 401 -29.88 7.38 0.86
CA HIS A 401 -29.93 8.57 1.72
C HIS A 401 -28.77 8.64 2.75
N LEU A 402 -27.60 8.10 2.40
CA LEU A 402 -26.43 8.10 3.26
C LEU A 402 -25.80 9.48 3.33
N GLY A 403 -25.48 9.93 4.55
CA GLY A 403 -24.93 11.26 4.78
C GLY A 403 -25.92 12.41 4.55
N GLU A 404 -27.22 12.11 4.43
CA GLU A 404 -28.24 13.16 4.49
C GLU A 404 -28.29 13.76 5.89
N THR A 405 -28.10 15.08 5.95
CA THR A 405 -28.18 15.86 7.18
C THR A 405 -29.63 15.89 7.64
N SER A 406 -29.94 15.11 8.67
CA SER A 406 -31.14 15.37 9.47
C SER A 406 -31.02 16.74 10.12
N ALA A 407 -32.14 17.37 10.48
CA ALA A 407 -32.18 18.74 11.04
C ALA A 407 -31.38 18.92 12.36
N THR A 408 -30.79 17.86 12.91
CA THR A 408 -30.13 17.85 14.22
C THR A 408 -28.69 17.34 14.19
N GLU A 409 -28.27 16.49 13.24
CA GLU A 409 -26.91 15.93 13.20
C GLU A 409 -26.40 15.73 11.76
N ALA A 410 -25.14 16.10 11.53
CA ALA A 410 -24.43 15.78 10.29
C ALA A 410 -24.02 14.31 10.32
N SER A 411 -24.82 13.45 9.69
CA SER A 411 -24.45 12.05 9.47
C SER A 411 -23.29 12.01 8.47
N MET A 412 -22.17 11.40 8.85
CA MET A 412 -21.12 11.03 7.90
C MET A 412 -21.54 9.74 7.18
N VAL A 413 -21.13 9.59 5.92
CA VAL A 413 -21.26 8.32 5.20
C VAL A 413 -20.23 7.35 5.77
N ASP A 414 -20.68 6.21 6.29
CA ASP A 414 -19.78 5.12 6.69
C ASP A 414 -19.38 4.32 5.44
N PRO A 415 -18.08 4.20 5.11
CA PRO A 415 -17.62 3.37 4.00
C PRO A 415 -18.11 1.92 4.05
N ALA A 416 -18.35 1.37 5.25
CA ALA A 416 -18.82 0.00 5.41
C ALA A 416 -20.21 -0.25 4.79
N GLU A 417 -21.06 0.78 4.74
CA GLU A 417 -22.40 0.70 4.15
C GLU A 417 -22.39 0.70 2.61
N LEU A 418 -21.23 0.96 2.00
CA LEU A 418 -21.01 0.93 0.55
C LEU A 418 -20.12 -0.25 0.12
N GLN A 419 -19.77 -1.13 1.05
CA GLN A 419 -18.89 -2.27 0.81
C GLN A 419 -19.41 -3.20 -0.29
N ASP A 420 -20.73 -3.42 -0.33
CA ASP A 420 -21.38 -4.26 -1.33
C ASP A 420 -21.24 -3.71 -2.76
N VAL A 421 -21.29 -2.39 -2.91
CA VAL A 421 -21.07 -1.72 -4.22
C VAL A 421 -19.63 -1.88 -4.67
N MET A 422 -18.67 -1.77 -3.74
CA MET A 422 -17.26 -2.02 -4.00
C MET A 422 -17.02 -3.49 -4.36
N ASP A 423 -17.62 -4.43 -3.64
CA ASP A 423 -17.51 -5.86 -3.92
C ASP A 423 -18.07 -6.22 -5.29
N GLU A 424 -19.25 -5.70 -5.64
CA GLU A 424 -19.87 -5.91 -6.95
C GLU A 424 -19.02 -5.33 -8.08
N ALA A 425 -18.49 -4.11 -7.92
CA ALA A 425 -17.58 -3.52 -8.89
C ALA A 425 -16.30 -4.36 -9.07
N PHE A 426 -15.80 -4.95 -7.98
CA PHE A 426 -14.61 -5.77 -7.97
C PHE A 426 -14.79 -7.12 -8.66
N GLN A 427 -16.03 -7.61 -8.83
CA GLN A 427 -16.30 -8.89 -9.49
C GLN A 427 -15.74 -8.96 -10.92
N ARG A 428 -15.57 -7.83 -11.61
CA ARG A 428 -14.96 -7.81 -12.95
C ARG A 428 -13.55 -8.40 -12.99
N TYR A 429 -12.78 -8.25 -11.89
CA TYR A 429 -11.41 -8.77 -11.80
C TYR A 429 -11.36 -10.30 -11.61
N THR A 430 -12.48 -10.94 -11.31
CA THR A 430 -12.55 -12.41 -11.16
C THR A 430 -12.18 -13.15 -12.44
N VAL A 431 -12.41 -12.53 -13.61
CA VAL A 431 -12.04 -13.10 -14.91
C VAL A 431 -10.53 -13.32 -15.00
N TYR A 432 -9.71 -12.38 -14.51
CA TYR A 432 -8.26 -12.51 -14.52
C TYR A 432 -7.77 -13.65 -13.64
N VAL A 433 -8.40 -13.85 -12.49
CA VAL A 433 -8.09 -14.98 -11.59
C VAL A 433 -8.44 -16.31 -12.26
N GLN A 434 -9.61 -16.39 -12.89
CA GLN A 434 -10.04 -17.60 -13.59
C GLN A 434 -9.14 -17.92 -14.79
N GLU A 435 -8.80 -16.93 -15.61
CA GLU A 435 -7.87 -17.09 -16.73
C GLU A 435 -6.48 -17.54 -16.24
N LEU A 436 -5.99 -16.98 -15.13
CA LEU A 436 -4.71 -17.39 -14.54
C LEU A 436 -4.74 -18.83 -14.02
N GLN A 437 -5.82 -19.23 -13.33
CA GLN A 437 -6.02 -20.60 -12.86
C GLN A 437 -6.11 -21.59 -14.04
N ALA A 438 -6.83 -21.24 -15.10
CA ALA A 438 -6.88 -22.04 -16.32
C ALA A 438 -5.47 -22.18 -16.94
N SER A 439 -4.73 -21.07 -17.05
CA SER A 439 -3.34 -21.08 -17.53
C SER A 439 -2.41 -21.95 -16.66
N ALA A 440 -2.59 -21.95 -15.35
CA ALA A 440 -1.83 -22.80 -14.43
C ALA A 440 -2.11 -24.28 -14.65
N SER A 441 -3.40 -24.67 -14.75
CA SER A 441 -3.79 -26.06 -15.00
C SER A 441 -3.25 -26.58 -16.34
N LEU A 442 -3.36 -25.77 -17.40
CA LEU A 442 -2.82 -26.10 -18.73
C LEU A 442 -1.30 -26.23 -18.71
N GLN A 443 -0.60 -25.40 -17.94
CA GLN A 443 0.85 -25.53 -17.76
C GLN A 443 1.21 -26.86 -17.10
N GLU A 444 0.54 -27.23 -16.01
CA GLU A 444 0.82 -28.51 -15.32
C GLU A 444 0.64 -29.70 -16.25
N ASP A 445 -0.47 -29.74 -16.98
CA ASP A 445 -0.76 -30.85 -17.90
C ASP A 445 0.25 -30.91 -19.05
N ARG A 446 0.62 -29.76 -19.61
CA ARG A 446 1.65 -29.69 -20.65
C ARG A 446 3.03 -30.11 -20.15
N ILE A 447 3.43 -29.70 -18.95
CA ILE A 447 4.69 -30.15 -18.35
C ILE A 447 4.68 -31.67 -18.16
N ARG A 448 3.59 -32.24 -17.63
CA ARG A 448 3.46 -33.70 -17.45
C ARG A 448 3.52 -34.43 -18.79
N GLN A 449 2.82 -33.92 -19.81
CA GLN A 449 2.84 -34.52 -21.15
C GLN A 449 4.24 -34.46 -21.77
N MET A 450 4.89 -33.30 -21.72
CA MET A 450 6.26 -33.13 -22.22
C MET A 450 7.25 -34.03 -21.48
N GLN A 451 7.12 -34.19 -20.16
CA GLN A 451 7.93 -35.14 -19.38
C GLN A 451 7.74 -36.56 -19.87
N HIS A 452 6.49 -36.97 -20.11
CA HIS A 452 6.17 -38.29 -20.63
C HIS A 452 6.77 -38.51 -22.03
N ASP A 453 6.56 -37.56 -22.95
CA ASP A 453 7.02 -37.63 -24.32
C ASP A 453 8.56 -37.64 -24.40
N GLN A 454 9.23 -36.80 -23.61
CA GLN A 454 10.69 -36.78 -23.51
C GLN A 454 11.23 -38.11 -22.93
N THR A 455 10.57 -38.67 -21.92
CA THR A 455 10.97 -39.96 -21.34
C THR A 455 10.79 -41.10 -22.35
N CYS A 456 9.73 -41.06 -23.16
CA CYS A 456 9.51 -42.04 -24.22
C CYS A 456 10.57 -41.92 -25.31
N LEU A 457 10.88 -40.70 -25.75
CA LEU A 457 11.93 -40.43 -26.73
C LEU A 457 13.29 -40.93 -26.22
N LEU A 458 13.67 -40.63 -24.96
CA LEU A 458 14.94 -41.07 -24.36
C LEU A 458 15.01 -42.58 -24.07
N ARG A 459 13.89 -43.31 -24.10
CA ARG A 459 13.90 -44.78 -24.02
C ARG A 459 14.34 -45.44 -25.32
N SER A 460 14.35 -44.71 -26.44
CA SER A 460 14.88 -45.23 -27.70
C SER A 460 16.39 -45.43 -27.57
N ALA A 461 16.82 -46.70 -27.69
CA ALA A 461 18.20 -47.09 -27.40
C ALA A 461 19.21 -46.48 -28.38
N ASP A 462 18.80 -46.31 -29.64
CA ASP A 462 19.53 -45.63 -30.71
C ASP A 462 19.80 -44.16 -30.38
N LEU A 463 18.80 -43.42 -29.87
CA LEU A 463 18.98 -42.02 -29.48
C LEU A 463 19.84 -41.87 -28.22
N ALA A 464 19.58 -42.69 -27.21
CA ALA A 464 20.36 -42.67 -25.98
C ALA A 464 21.85 -42.93 -26.30
N GLN A 465 22.15 -43.95 -27.10
CA GLN A 465 23.53 -44.27 -27.49
C GLN A 465 24.18 -43.14 -28.32
N ALA A 466 23.46 -42.53 -29.25
CA ALA A 466 24.00 -41.42 -30.06
C ALA A 466 24.29 -40.18 -29.20
N LEU A 467 23.41 -39.86 -28.23
CA LEU A 467 23.60 -38.76 -27.30
C LEU A 467 24.74 -39.03 -26.31
N ASP A 468 24.87 -40.25 -25.81
CA ASP A 468 25.97 -40.63 -24.90
C ASP A 468 27.31 -40.62 -25.63
N ALA A 469 27.36 -41.13 -26.87
CA ALA A 469 28.55 -41.07 -27.72
C ALA A 469 28.98 -39.62 -28.00
N GLN A 470 28.01 -38.73 -28.23
CA GLN A 470 28.29 -37.30 -28.38
C GLN A 470 28.80 -36.67 -27.08
N ALA A 471 28.19 -36.95 -25.94
CA ALA A 471 28.65 -36.41 -24.67
C ALA A 471 30.10 -36.87 -24.37
N LEU A 472 30.38 -38.16 -24.54
CA LEU A 472 31.71 -38.73 -24.33
C LEU A 472 32.75 -38.11 -25.27
N ALA A 473 32.43 -37.92 -26.55
CA ALA A 473 33.35 -37.27 -27.49
C ALA A 473 33.61 -35.79 -27.11
N TRP A 474 32.62 -35.08 -26.56
CA TRP A 474 32.81 -33.69 -26.13
C TRP A 474 33.68 -33.62 -24.88
N ASP A 475 33.42 -34.50 -23.91
CA ASP A 475 34.22 -34.64 -22.70
C ASP A 475 35.66 -35.01 -23.03
N GLN A 476 35.91 -35.84 -24.06
CA GLN A 476 37.26 -36.15 -24.53
C GLN A 476 38.00 -34.91 -25.02
N VAL A 477 37.35 -34.03 -25.79
CA VAL A 477 37.97 -32.79 -26.28
C VAL A 477 38.23 -31.82 -25.13
N GLU A 478 37.28 -31.66 -24.20
CA GLU A 478 37.47 -30.81 -23.01
C GLU A 478 38.56 -31.36 -22.10
N SER A 479 38.59 -32.67 -21.87
CA SER A 479 39.63 -33.34 -21.09
C SER A 479 41.00 -33.22 -21.77
N ALA A 480 41.09 -33.33 -23.09
CA ALA A 480 42.35 -33.18 -23.81
C ALA A 480 42.88 -31.74 -23.71
N TYR A 481 42.01 -30.73 -23.86
CA TYR A 481 42.44 -29.33 -23.73
C TYR A 481 42.89 -28.99 -22.30
N THR A 482 42.11 -29.37 -21.29
CA THR A 482 42.45 -29.12 -19.88
C THR A 482 43.72 -29.88 -19.44
N THR A 483 43.93 -31.09 -19.94
CA THR A 483 45.17 -31.82 -19.68
C THR A 483 46.35 -31.20 -20.40
N TRP A 484 46.20 -30.70 -21.64
CA TRP A 484 47.25 -29.95 -22.33
C TRP A 484 47.66 -28.68 -21.57
N GLU A 485 46.69 -27.89 -21.08
CA GLU A 485 46.97 -26.69 -20.28
C GLU A 485 47.71 -27.04 -18.98
N ALA A 486 47.27 -28.09 -18.29
CA ALA A 486 47.94 -28.59 -17.10
C ALA A 486 49.35 -29.13 -17.40
N LEU A 487 49.55 -29.83 -18.53
CA LEU A 487 50.85 -30.36 -18.93
C LEU A 487 51.86 -29.25 -19.21
N GLN A 488 51.45 -28.15 -19.87
CA GLN A 488 52.32 -27.00 -20.06
C GLN A 488 52.82 -26.43 -18.74
N HIS A 489 51.90 -26.21 -17.80
CA HIS A 489 52.25 -25.70 -16.49
C HIS A 489 53.17 -26.65 -15.72
N ASN A 490 52.85 -27.95 -15.71
CA ASN A 490 53.66 -28.97 -15.03
C ASN A 490 55.08 -29.09 -15.63
N MET A 491 55.23 -28.96 -16.95
CA MET A 491 56.54 -29.00 -17.62
C MET A 491 57.37 -27.74 -17.32
N GLU A 492 56.74 -26.56 -17.24
CA GLU A 492 57.41 -25.33 -16.81
C GLU A 492 57.87 -25.40 -15.35
N GLU A 493 57.04 -25.96 -14.47
CA GLU A 493 57.42 -26.20 -13.08
C GLU A 493 58.53 -27.25 -12.96
N GLY A 494 58.45 -28.35 -13.71
CA GLY A 494 59.46 -29.41 -13.73
C GLY A 494 60.82 -28.92 -14.21
N THR A 495 60.87 -28.19 -15.31
CA THR A 495 62.12 -27.56 -15.81
C THR A 495 62.68 -26.55 -14.81
N ALA A 496 61.84 -25.72 -14.18
CA ALA A 496 62.29 -24.78 -13.14
C ALA A 496 62.80 -25.51 -11.88
N PHE A 497 62.18 -26.65 -11.52
CA PHE A 497 62.60 -27.50 -10.41
C PHE A 497 63.98 -28.11 -10.68
N TYR A 498 64.18 -28.75 -11.84
CA TYR A 498 65.47 -29.36 -12.19
C TYR A 498 66.60 -28.32 -12.29
N ASN A 499 66.33 -27.13 -12.83
CA ASN A 499 67.31 -26.04 -12.84
C ASN A 499 67.71 -25.60 -11.42
N LYS A 500 66.75 -25.43 -10.51
CA LYS A 500 67.04 -25.11 -9.10
C LYS A 500 67.79 -26.24 -8.40
N LEU A 501 67.39 -27.49 -8.67
CA LEU A 501 68.03 -28.68 -8.11
C LEU A 501 69.48 -28.80 -8.59
N TYR A 502 69.72 -28.56 -9.87
CA TYR A 502 71.05 -28.49 -10.46
C TYR A 502 71.93 -27.44 -9.75
N ASP A 503 71.43 -26.22 -9.56
CA ASP A 503 72.17 -25.16 -8.85
C ASP A 503 72.48 -25.54 -7.39
N MET A 504 71.55 -26.20 -6.69
CA MET A 504 71.76 -26.69 -5.33
C MET A 504 72.82 -27.79 -5.28
N LEU A 505 72.74 -28.78 -6.16
CA LEU A 505 73.72 -29.87 -6.27
C LEU A 505 75.11 -29.34 -6.66
N ARG A 506 75.17 -28.36 -7.56
CA ARG A 506 76.42 -27.71 -7.96
C ARG A 506 77.07 -26.94 -6.81
N ARG A 507 76.31 -26.12 -6.08
CA ARG A 507 76.83 -25.43 -4.88
C ARG A 507 77.32 -26.42 -3.83
N LEU A 508 76.63 -27.56 -3.69
CA LEU A 508 77.01 -28.61 -2.78
C LEU A 508 78.33 -29.28 -3.25
N ALA A 509 78.52 -29.48 -4.55
CA ALA A 509 79.77 -29.95 -5.12
C ALA A 509 80.93 -28.95 -4.93
N ASP A 510 80.70 -27.67 -5.22
CA ASP A 510 81.69 -26.59 -5.10
C ASP A 510 82.16 -26.44 -3.64
N ASN A 511 81.23 -26.42 -2.68
CA ASN A 511 81.54 -26.29 -1.25
C ASN A 511 82.37 -27.46 -0.69
N ASN A 512 82.39 -28.60 -1.38
CA ASN A 512 83.14 -29.79 -1.00
C ASN A 512 84.36 -30.04 -1.90
N GLY A 513 84.79 -29.04 -2.68
CA GLY A 513 86.07 -29.06 -3.40
C GLY A 513 86.07 -29.86 -4.70
N LEU A 514 84.92 -30.14 -5.30
CA LEU A 514 84.79 -30.71 -6.64
C LEU A 514 84.86 -29.60 -7.70
N GLU A 515 85.95 -28.82 -7.74
CA GLU A 515 86.06 -27.60 -8.60
C GLU A 515 86.27 -27.88 -10.11
N ASN A 516 86.15 -29.12 -10.58
CA ASN A 516 86.11 -29.43 -12.02
C ASN A 516 85.33 -30.73 -12.25
N ALA A 517 84.00 -30.64 -12.20
CA ALA A 517 83.09 -31.61 -12.78
C ALA A 517 82.09 -30.88 -13.69
#